data_AF-A0A822ZJR9-F1
#
_entry.id   AF-A0A822ZJR9-F1
#
_cell.length_a   1.000
_cell.length_b   1.000
_cell.length_c   1.000
_cell.angle_alpha   90.00
_cell.angle_beta   90.00
_cell.angle_gamma   90.00
#
_symmetry.space_group_name_H-M   'P 1'
#
loop_
_entity.id
_entity.type
_entity.pdbx_description
1 polymer ?
#
loop_
_entity_poly.entity_id
_entity_poly.type
_entity_poly.pdbx_seq_one_letter_code
_entity_poly.pdbx_strand_id
1 'polypeptide(L)'
;MAHSLAHIASLLKVREDDQSGDGIESVINRVESFLAEGKLAEAADALEGGVRGSQAEEVIVIGDWVKQARNRAITEQALSLLQSYATSISIS
;
A
#
# COMPACT_ATOMS: atom_id res chain seq x y z
N MET A 1 5.86 -8.47 4.82
CA MET A 1 5.17 -7.46 3.97
C MET A 1 4.60 -8.12 2.71
N ALA A 2 5.42 -8.72 1.84
CA ALA A 2 4.94 -9.46 0.66
C ALA A 2 3.98 -10.62 1.02
N HIS A 3 4.16 -11.28 2.17
CA HIS A 3 3.29 -12.36 2.62
C HIS A 3 1.84 -11.92 2.88
N SER A 4 1.63 -10.77 3.54
CA SER A 4 0.28 -10.21 3.78
C SER A 4 -0.38 -9.79 2.46
N LEU A 5 0.39 -9.17 1.56
CA LEU A 5 -0.06 -8.80 0.21
C LEU A 5 -0.45 -10.01 -0.64
N ALA A 6 0.35 -11.08 -0.61
CA ALA A 6 0.03 -12.34 -1.29
C ALA A 6 -1.21 -13.02 -0.72
N HIS A 7 -1.41 -12.94 0.60
CA HIS A 7 -2.62 -13.46 1.25
C HIS A 7 -3.87 -12.67 0.83
N ILE A 8 -3.78 -11.34 0.81
CA ILE A 8 -4.84 -10.44 0.34
C ILE A 8 -5.17 -10.70 -1.14
N ALA A 9 -4.15 -10.81 -2.00
CA ALA A 9 -4.31 -11.15 -3.41
C ALA A 9 -5.00 -12.51 -3.59
N SER A 10 -4.66 -13.52 -2.76
CA SER A 10 -5.31 -14.83 -2.79
C SER A 10 -6.79 -14.76 -2.39
N LEU A 11 -7.15 -13.93 -1.41
CA LEU A 11 -8.54 -13.77 -0.96
C LEU A 11 -9.41 -13.05 -1.98
N LEU A 12 -8.82 -12.08 -2.68
CA LEU A 12 -9.51 -11.32 -3.71
C LEU A 12 -9.68 -12.13 -5.01
N LYS A 13 -8.68 -12.95 -5.36
CA LYS A 13 -8.74 -13.90 -6.48
C LYS A 13 -9.83 -14.96 -6.33
N VAL A 14 -10.17 -15.36 -5.09
CA VAL A 14 -11.29 -16.29 -4.80
C VAL A 14 -12.66 -15.69 -5.15
N ARG A 15 -12.77 -14.36 -5.30
CA ARG A 15 -14.04 -13.66 -5.57
C ARG A 15 -14.26 -13.22 -7.02
N GLU A 16 -13.22 -13.23 -7.85
CA GLU A 16 -13.31 -12.84 -9.27
C GLU A 16 -13.98 -13.88 -10.17
N ASP A 17 -14.11 -15.13 -9.71
CA ASP A 17 -14.83 -16.18 -10.44
C ASP A 17 -16.32 -15.85 -10.65
N ASP A 18 -16.87 -14.84 -9.97
CA ASP A 18 -18.28 -14.50 -10.07
C ASP A 18 -18.59 -13.31 -10.98
N GLN A 19 -18.01 -12.10 -10.88
CA GLN A 19 -18.40 -10.96 -11.76
C GLN A 19 -17.33 -9.87 -11.97
N SER A 20 -17.15 -9.48 -13.24
CA SER A 20 -16.56 -8.22 -13.76
C SER A 20 -15.03 -8.09 -13.77
N GLY A 21 -14.44 -8.23 -14.96
CA GLY A 21 -13.00 -8.24 -15.24
C GLY A 21 -12.27 -6.88 -15.23
N ASP A 22 -12.53 -6.01 -14.26
CA ASP A 22 -11.53 -5.01 -13.82
C ASP A 22 -11.01 -5.47 -12.46
N GLY A 23 -10.05 -6.38 -12.55
CA GLY A 23 -9.79 -7.38 -11.53
C GLY A 23 -8.89 -6.93 -10.38
N ILE A 24 -8.77 -7.78 -9.37
CA ILE A 24 -7.77 -7.68 -8.31
C ILE A 24 -6.37 -7.47 -8.86
N GLU A 25 -6.07 -8.06 -10.01
CA GLU A 25 -4.78 -7.94 -10.67
C GLU A 25 -4.47 -6.49 -11.07
N SER A 26 -5.50 -5.70 -11.42
CA SER A 26 -5.40 -4.25 -11.67
C SER A 26 -5.05 -3.49 -10.38
N VAL A 27 -5.71 -3.83 -9.27
CA VAL A 27 -5.44 -3.23 -7.94
C VAL A 27 -4.03 -3.58 -7.46
N ILE A 28 -3.62 -4.84 -7.57
CA ILE A 28 -2.28 -5.30 -7.13
C ILE A 28 -1.19 -4.67 -7.99
N ASN A 29 -1.32 -4.65 -9.32
CA ASN A 29 -0.36 -3.99 -10.20
C ASN A 29 -0.21 -2.49 -9.86
N ARG A 30 -1.31 -1.83 -9.53
CA ARG A 30 -1.29 -0.42 -9.12
C ARG A 30 -0.60 -0.21 -7.77
N VAL A 31 -0.83 -1.11 -6.81
CA VAL A 31 -0.15 -1.11 -5.51
C VAL A 31 1.35 -1.36 -5.69
N GLU A 32 1.75 -2.33 -6.50
CA GLU A 32 3.15 -2.63 -6.80
C GLU A 32 3.86 -1.45 -7.49
N SER A 33 3.19 -0.77 -8.42
CA SER A 33 3.73 0.45 -9.05
C SER A 33 3.99 1.54 -8.02
N PHE A 34 3.04 1.80 -7.11
CA PHE A 34 3.23 2.79 -6.05
C PHE A 34 4.34 2.40 -5.07
N LEU A 35 4.45 1.12 -4.72
CA LEU A 35 5.54 0.62 -3.88
C LEU A 35 6.91 0.81 -4.56
N ALA A 36 7.01 0.55 -5.87
CA ALA A 36 8.24 0.76 -6.64
C ALA A 36 8.66 2.23 -6.70
N GLU A 37 7.70 3.15 -6.66
CA GLU A 37 7.91 4.59 -6.61
C GLU A 37 8.12 5.14 -5.19
N GLY A 38 8.05 4.30 -4.14
CA GLY A 38 8.12 4.73 -2.74
C GLY A 38 6.85 5.46 -2.24
N LYS A 39 5.77 5.43 -3.01
CA LYS A 39 4.48 6.07 -2.72
C LYS A 39 3.62 5.20 -1.81
N LEU A 40 4.07 5.04 -0.57
CA LEU A 40 3.46 4.12 0.40
C LEU A 40 2.03 4.51 0.80
N ALA A 41 1.68 5.80 0.79
CA ALA A 41 0.34 6.27 1.10
C ALA A 41 -0.64 5.94 -0.03
N GLU A 42 -0.24 6.20 -1.27
CA GLU A 42 -1.02 5.91 -2.46
C GLU A 42 -1.18 4.40 -2.69
N ALA A 43 -0.15 3.61 -2.35
CA ALA A 43 -0.22 2.15 -2.30
C ALA A 43 -1.28 1.68 -1.28
N ALA A 44 -1.34 2.33 -0.11
CA ALA A 44 -2.32 2.00 0.92
C ALA A 44 -3.74 2.34 0.48
N ASP A 45 -3.95 3.52 -0.11
CA ASP A 45 -5.27 4.00 -0.53
C ASP A 45 -5.81 3.22 -1.74
N ALA A 46 -4.94 2.87 -2.70
CA ALA A 46 -5.31 2.03 -3.84
C ALA A 46 -5.75 0.63 -3.40
N LEU A 47 -5.05 0.05 -2.41
CA LEU A 47 -5.41 -1.25 -1.87
C LEU A 47 -6.71 -1.20 -1.06
N GLU A 48 -6.86 -0.21 -0.17
CA GLU A 48 -8.08 -0.01 0.65
C GLU A 48 -9.32 0.23 -0.24
N GLY A 49 -9.19 1.04 -1.29
CA GLY A 49 -10.24 1.26 -2.27
C GLY A 49 -10.58 0.02 -3.10
N GLY A 50 -9.58 -0.79 -3.45
CA GLY A 50 -9.75 -2.01 -4.24
C GLY A 50 -10.37 -3.18 -3.47
N VAL A 51 -10.27 -3.21 -2.14
CA VAL A 51 -10.88 -4.27 -1.32
C VAL A 51 -12.23 -3.90 -0.71
N ARG A 52 -12.64 -2.63 -0.78
CA ARG A 52 -13.87 -2.15 -0.13
C ARG A 52 -15.10 -2.98 -0.56
N GLY A 53 -15.86 -3.45 0.42
CA GLY A 53 -17.01 -4.32 0.21
C GLY A 53 -16.65 -5.78 -0.06
N SER A 54 -15.43 -6.20 0.27
CA SER A 54 -14.98 -7.60 0.16
C SER A 54 -14.52 -8.21 1.47
N GLN A 55 -14.48 -9.55 1.54
CA GLN A 55 -13.89 -10.25 2.69
C GLN A 55 -12.41 -9.88 2.89
N ALA A 56 -11.73 -9.41 1.83
CA ALA A 56 -10.37 -8.92 1.97
C ALA A 56 -10.30 -7.53 2.64
N GLU A 57 -11.40 -6.77 2.70
CA GLU A 57 -11.47 -5.57 3.55
C GLU A 57 -11.21 -5.93 5.00
N GLU A 58 -11.84 -7.00 5.50
CA GLU A 58 -11.64 -7.48 6.86
C GLU A 58 -10.19 -7.93 7.10
N VAL A 59 -9.57 -8.61 6.14
CA VAL A 59 -8.17 -9.02 6.23
C VAL A 59 -7.19 -7.85 6.11
N ILE A 60 -7.52 -6.79 5.38
CA ILE A 60 -6.73 -5.56 5.34
C ILE A 60 -6.84 -4.78 6.64
N VAL A 61 -8.04 -4.67 7.19
CA VAL A 61 -8.31 -4.00 8.47
C VAL A 61 -7.61 -4.74 9.61
N ILE A 62 -7.57 -6.07 9.58
CA ILE A 62 -6.89 -6.91 10.58
C ILE A 62 -5.38 -6.99 10.32
N GLY A 63 -4.94 -6.94 9.06
CA GLY A 63 -3.59 -7.30 8.63
C GLY A 63 -2.48 -6.30 8.95
N ASP A 64 -2.76 -5.24 9.73
CA ASP A 64 -1.85 -4.12 10.10
C ASP A 64 -1.13 -3.43 8.92
N TRP A 65 -1.35 -3.86 7.68
CA TRP A 65 -0.53 -3.48 6.55
C TRP A 65 -0.74 -2.02 6.16
N VAL A 66 -2.00 -1.56 6.05
CA VAL A 66 -2.32 -0.15 5.75
C VAL A 66 -1.75 0.77 6.82
N LYS A 67 -1.88 0.37 8.10
CA LYS A 67 -1.33 1.11 9.24
C LYS A 67 0.20 1.18 9.19
N GLN A 68 0.86 0.06 8.88
CA GLN A 68 2.31 0.00 8.79
C GLN A 68 2.85 0.78 7.57
N ALA A 69 2.16 0.74 6.43
CA ALA A 69 2.50 1.49 5.23
C ALA A 69 2.42 3.00 5.49
N ARG A 70 1.33 3.48 6.11
CA ARG A 70 1.17 4.90 6.50
C ARG A 70 2.24 5.34 7.51
N ASN A 71 2.52 4.52 8.52
CA ASN A 71 3.57 4.84 9.51
C ASN A 71 4.96 4.96 8.86
N ARG A 72 5.27 4.10 7.89
CA ARG A 72 6.51 4.22 7.11
C ARG A 72 6.53 5.49 6.26
N ALA A 73 5.44 5.81 5.57
CA ALA A 73 5.35 7.02 4.76
C ALA A 73 5.65 8.29 5.57
N ILE A 74 5.10 8.38 6.79
CA ILE A 74 5.35 9.49 7.72
C ILE A 74 6.83 9.54 8.13
N THR A 75 7.42 8.38 8.44
CA THR A 75 8.83 8.28 8.85
C THR A 75 9.78 8.68 7.72
N GLU A 76 9.50 8.25 6.48
CA GLU A 76 10.30 8.58 5.30
C GLU A 76 10.23 10.07 4.96
N GLN A 77 9.04 10.69 5.05
CA GLN A 77 8.88 12.14 4.89
C GLN A 77 9.65 12.92 5.96
N ALA A 78 9.57 12.51 7.23
CA ALA A 78 10.30 13.15 8.33
C ALA A 78 11.83 13.02 8.15
N LEU A 79 12.31 11.87 7.69
CA LEU A 79 13.72 11.66 7.38
C LEU A 79 14.19 12.59 6.25
N SER A 80 13.43 12.69 5.17
CA SER A 80 13.75 13.59 4.04
C SER A 80 13.86 15.04 4.50
N LEU A 81 12.94 15.49 5.35
CA LEU A 81 12.98 16.83 5.95
C LEU A 81 14.25 17.03 6.79
N LEU A 82 14.56 16.10 7.69
CA LEU A 82 15.76 16.16 8.54
C LEU A 82 17.05 16.17 7.72
N GLN A 83 17.13 15.38 6.66
CA GLN A 83 18.26 15.38 5.73
C GLN A 83 18.39 16.71 5.00
N SER A 84 17.29 17.26 4.48
CA SER A 84 17.31 18.58 3.82
C SER A 84 17.84 19.68 4.74
N TYR A 85 17.46 19.63 6.02
CA TYR A 85 17.93 20.57 7.04
C TYR A 85 19.42 20.39 7.34
N ALA A 86 19.87 19.14 7.57
CA ALA A 86 21.28 18.83 7.82
C ALA A 86 22.17 19.20 6.62
N THR A 87 21.70 18.95 5.39
CA THR A 87 22.39 19.40 4.17
C THR A 87 22.44 20.91 4.13
N SER A 88 21.32 21.62 4.31
CA SER A 88 21.27 23.08 4.28
C SER A 88 22.22 23.75 5.27
N ILE A 89 22.41 23.15 6.46
CA ILE A 89 23.38 23.65 7.45
C ILE A 89 24.83 23.33 7.05
N SER A 90 25.05 22.21 6.37
CA SER A 90 26.40 21.79 5.96
C SER A 90 26.93 22.56 4.75
N ILE A 91 26.04 23.12 3.92
CA ILE A 91 26.40 23.97 2.75
C ILE A 91 26.38 25.47 3.06
N SER A 92 25.99 25.88 4.28
CA SER A 92 26.07 27.24 4.79
C SER A 92 27.34 27.46 5.61
#